data_AF-A0A0W0RQQ9-F1
#
_entry.id   AF-A0A0W0RQQ9-F1
#
_cell.length_a   1.000
_cell.length_b   1.000
_cell.length_c   1.000
_cell.angle_alpha   90.00
_cell.angle_beta   90.00
_cell.angle_gamma   90.00
#
_symmetry.space_group_name_H-M   'P 1'
#
loop_
_entity.id
_entity.type
_entity.pdbx_description
1 polymer ?
#
loop_
_entity_poly.entity_id
_entity_poly.type
_entity_poly.pdbx_seq_one_letter_code
_entity_poly.pdbx_strand_id
1 'polypeptide(L)'
;MLRQKNNPERLQKLTEPRFKRQLSIFYKAPDGRLTSDDPNSYTGEERVAYQNALLNQYGWTGYADGILAERKKKPGFFAPQKKESSDECIAFEPAPS
;
A
#
# COMPACT_ATOMS: atom_id res chain seq x y z
N MET A 1 -11.95 42.33 -25.90
CA MET A 1 -11.18 41.99 -24.67
C MET A 1 -12.06 41.14 -23.76
N LEU A 2 -11.87 39.83 -23.70
CA LEU A 2 -12.65 38.94 -22.84
C LEU A 2 -11.94 38.80 -21.48
N ARG A 3 -12.53 39.31 -20.40
CA ARG A 3 -12.01 39.09 -19.04
C ARG A 3 -12.41 37.68 -18.58
N GLN A 4 -11.44 36.78 -18.55
CA GLN A 4 -11.59 35.44 -18.01
C GLN A 4 -11.69 35.54 -16.48
N LYS A 5 -12.86 35.18 -15.93
CA LYS A 5 -13.08 35.12 -14.48
C LYS A 5 -12.38 33.87 -13.94
N ASN A 6 -11.19 34.06 -13.37
CA ASN A 6 -10.49 32.99 -12.67
C ASN A 6 -11.24 32.67 -11.38
N ASN A 7 -11.93 31.53 -11.36
CA ASN A 7 -12.63 31.03 -10.17
C ASN A 7 -11.66 30.15 -9.35
N PRO A 8 -11.20 30.59 -8.16
CA PRO A 8 -10.24 29.83 -7.35
C PRO A 8 -10.82 28.54 -6.76
N GLU A 9 -12.14 28.40 -6.70
CA GLU A 9 -12.80 27.24 -6.09
C GLU A 9 -12.69 25.95 -6.91
N ARG A 10 -12.38 26.04 -8.22
CA ARG A 10 -12.26 24.85 -9.07
C ARG A 10 -10.97 24.06 -8.89
N LEU A 11 -9.94 24.63 -8.28
CA LEU A 11 -8.64 23.97 -8.15
C LEU A 11 -8.61 22.87 -7.07
N GLN A 12 -9.51 22.92 -6.08
CA GLN A 12 -9.54 21.92 -5.00
C GLN A 12 -10.12 20.57 -5.45
N LYS A 13 -10.83 20.52 -6.58
CA LYS A 13 -11.46 19.30 -7.11
C LYS A 13 -10.65 18.58 -8.19
N LEU A 14 -9.49 19.11 -8.59
CA LEU A 14 -8.80 18.67 -9.81
C LEU A 14 -7.47 17.94 -9.59
N THR A 15 -7.25 17.39 -8.40
CA THR A 15 -6.23 16.35 -8.24
C THR A 15 -6.94 15.13 -7.69
N GLU A 16 -7.51 14.31 -8.60
CA GLU A 16 -7.80 12.94 -8.23
C GLU A 16 -6.52 12.37 -7.58
N PRO A 17 -6.61 11.53 -6.53
CA PRO A 17 -5.43 10.95 -5.89
C PRO A 17 -4.44 10.32 -6.87
N ARG A 18 -4.96 9.86 -8.02
CA ARG A 18 -4.24 9.31 -9.18
C ARG A 18 -3.26 10.30 -9.84
N PHE A 19 -3.48 11.60 -9.70
CA PHE A 19 -2.67 12.67 -10.31
C PHE A 19 -1.62 13.27 -9.36
N LYS A 20 -1.68 12.99 -8.06
CA LYS A 20 -0.51 13.22 -7.19
C LYS A 20 0.54 12.21 -7.63
N ARG A 21 1.60 12.69 -8.29
CA ARG A 21 2.73 11.85 -8.77
C ARG A 21 3.07 10.78 -7.73
N GLN A 22 3.15 9.51 -8.16
CA GLN A 22 3.83 8.47 -7.40
C GLN A 22 5.30 8.88 -7.27
N LEU A 23 5.62 9.62 -6.23
CA LEU A 23 6.99 9.83 -5.82
C LEU A 23 7.41 8.54 -5.11
N SER A 24 8.51 7.94 -5.52
CA SER A 24 9.22 6.99 -4.67
C SER A 24 9.69 7.76 -3.44
N ILE A 25 9.14 7.43 -2.28
CA ILE A 25 9.44 8.12 -1.03
C ILE A 25 10.34 7.21 -0.22
N PHE A 26 11.46 7.77 0.24
CA PHE A 26 12.25 7.11 1.27
C PHE A 26 11.55 7.29 2.61
N TYR A 27 11.30 6.20 3.34
CA TYR A 27 10.71 6.21 4.67
C TYR A 27 11.46 5.24 5.58
N LYS A 28 11.35 5.46 6.89
CA LYS A 28 11.84 4.48 7.86
C LYS A 28 10.89 3.28 7.87
N ALA A 29 11.40 2.12 7.54
CA ALA A 29 10.73 0.83 7.67
C ALA A 29 10.42 0.50 9.15
N PRO A 30 9.56 -0.49 9.42
CA PRO A 30 9.24 -0.93 10.79
C PRO A 30 10.45 -1.40 11.59
N ASP A 31 11.49 -1.90 10.91
CA ASP A 31 12.77 -2.31 11.51
C ASP A 31 13.74 -1.12 11.74
N GLY A 32 13.32 0.09 11.40
CA GLY A 32 14.09 1.32 11.54
C GLY A 32 15.05 1.61 10.39
N ARG A 33 15.16 0.74 9.38
CA ARG A 33 16.01 0.97 8.20
C ARG A 33 15.37 2.01 7.28
N LEU A 34 16.21 2.80 6.60
CA LEU A 34 15.72 3.69 5.55
C LEU A 34 15.49 2.85 4.28
N THR A 35 14.27 2.85 3.77
CA THR A 35 13.89 2.12 2.55
C THR A 35 13.09 3.02 1.62
N SER A 36 13.07 2.68 0.32
CA SER A 36 12.12 3.21 -0.67
C SER A 36 11.20 2.12 -1.24
N ASP A 37 11.17 0.94 -0.61
CA ASP A 37 10.40 -0.20 -1.07
C ASP A 37 8.89 0.12 -1.07
N ASP A 38 8.18 -0.41 -2.05
CA ASP A 38 6.71 -0.29 -2.11
C ASP A 38 6.10 -1.17 -0.99
N PRO A 39 5.36 -0.60 -0.01
CA PRO A 39 4.70 -1.39 1.02
C PRO A 39 3.79 -2.51 0.51
N ASN A 40 3.21 -2.36 -0.69
CA ASN A 40 2.37 -3.37 -1.33
C ASN A 40 3.14 -4.53 -1.96
N SER A 41 4.46 -4.44 -2.09
CA SER A 41 5.31 -5.57 -2.47
C SER A 41 5.39 -6.64 -1.38
N TYR A 42 5.12 -6.27 -0.13
CA TYR A 42 5.05 -7.20 1.00
C TYR A 42 3.67 -7.86 1.11
N THR A 43 3.55 -8.87 1.95
CA THR A 43 2.29 -9.60 2.19
C THR A 43 1.94 -9.67 3.68
N GLY A 44 0.67 -9.94 3.99
CA GLY A 44 0.21 -10.13 5.37
C GLY A 44 0.46 -8.95 6.30
N GLU A 45 0.92 -9.26 7.52
CA GLU A 45 1.18 -8.26 8.57
C GLU A 45 2.34 -7.33 8.23
N GLU A 46 3.34 -7.84 7.50
CA GLU A 46 4.49 -7.05 7.07
C GLU A 46 4.05 -5.90 6.15
N ARG A 47 3.20 -6.19 5.15
CA ARG A 47 2.57 -5.14 4.32
C ARG A 47 1.88 -4.08 5.17
N VAL A 48 1.10 -4.49 6.18
CA VAL A 48 0.37 -3.56 7.05
C VAL A 48 1.35 -2.70 7.85
N ALA A 49 2.42 -3.28 8.39
CA ALA A 49 3.44 -2.57 9.14
C ALA A 49 4.16 -1.53 8.27
N TYR A 50 4.61 -1.90 7.07
CA TYR A 50 5.28 -0.98 6.14
C TYR A 50 4.33 0.12 5.66
N GLN A 51 3.06 -0.21 5.35
CA GLN A 51 2.06 0.80 5.02
C GLN A 51 1.84 1.79 6.16
N ASN A 52 1.73 1.30 7.41
CA ASN A 52 1.56 2.17 8.58
C ASN A 52 2.79 3.05 8.80
N ALA A 53 4.00 2.51 8.62
CA ALA A 53 5.24 3.27 8.73
C ALA A 53 5.30 4.42 7.71
N LEU A 54 4.90 4.16 6.46
CA LEU A 54 4.80 5.18 5.42
C LEU A 54 3.70 6.20 5.73
N LEU A 55 2.51 5.76 6.13
CA LEU A 55 1.38 6.64 6.47
C LEU A 55 1.72 7.59 7.64
N ASN A 56 2.44 7.11 8.65
CA ASN A 56 2.84 7.91 9.80
C ASN A 56 3.84 9.02 9.43
N GLN A 57 4.73 8.77 8.47
CA GLN A 57 5.75 9.73 8.04
C GLN A 57 5.25 10.65 6.91
N TYR A 58 4.45 10.11 6.01
CA TYR A 58 4.10 10.73 4.72
C TYR A 58 2.60 10.66 4.40
N GLY A 59 1.75 10.78 5.42
CA GLY A 59 0.29 10.72 5.29
C GLY A 59 -0.35 11.78 4.38
N TRP A 60 0.38 12.84 4.02
CA TRP A 60 -0.09 13.92 3.13
C TRP A 60 0.11 13.62 1.63
N THR A 61 0.82 12.53 1.31
CA THR A 61 1.23 12.19 -0.06
C THR A 61 0.13 11.43 -0.82
N GLY A 62 0.15 11.50 -2.15
CA GLY A 62 -0.83 10.78 -2.98
C GLY A 62 -0.71 9.26 -2.86
N TYR A 63 0.49 8.79 -2.50
CA TYR A 63 0.74 7.40 -2.22
C TYR A 63 0.00 6.95 -0.94
N ALA A 64 0.06 7.76 0.12
CA ALA A 64 -0.73 7.55 1.34
C ALA A 64 -2.24 7.56 1.06
N ASP A 65 -2.72 8.51 0.23
CA ASP A 65 -4.12 8.57 -0.19
C ASP A 65 -4.55 7.28 -0.91
N GLY A 66 -3.68 6.72 -1.76
CA GLY A 66 -3.88 5.44 -2.45
C GLY A 66 -4.04 4.26 -1.47
N ILE A 67 -3.12 4.12 -0.51
CA ILE A 67 -3.19 3.08 0.54
C ILE A 67 -4.51 3.19 1.32
N LEU A 68 -4.90 4.40 1.73
CA LEU A 68 -6.13 4.62 2.49
C LEU A 68 -7.38 4.31 1.66
N ALA A 69 -7.38 4.66 0.37
CA ALA A 69 -8.47 4.35 -0.55
C ALA A 69 -8.62 2.82 -0.75
N GLU A 70 -7.53 2.08 -0.85
CA GLU A 70 -7.58 0.62 -0.98
C GLU A 70 -8.11 -0.04 0.30
N ARG A 71 -7.64 0.39 1.47
CA ARG A 71 -8.13 -0.12 2.78
C ARG A 71 -9.63 0.08 2.94
N LYS A 72 -10.17 1.23 2.53
CA LYS A 72 -11.61 1.51 2.55
C LYS A 72 -12.41 0.61 1.60
N LYS A 73 -11.86 0.28 0.43
CA LYS A 73 -12.53 -0.58 -0.57
C LYS A 73 -12.54 -2.05 -0.18
N LYS A 74 -11.54 -2.52 0.57
CA LYS A 74 -11.39 -3.93 0.93
C LYS A 74 -10.99 -4.10 2.39
N PRO A 75 -11.92 -3.92 3.35
CA PRO A 75 -11.61 -4.03 4.77
C PRO A 75 -11.03 -5.40 5.18
N GLY A 76 -11.33 -6.48 4.44
CA GLY A 76 -10.81 -7.83 4.70
C GLY A 76 -9.62 -8.28 3.85
N PHE A 77 -9.21 -7.53 2.82
CA PHE A 77 -8.09 -7.92 1.95
C PHE A 77 -6.72 -7.64 2.57
N PHE A 78 -6.68 -6.70 3.51
CA PHE A 78 -5.49 -6.31 4.26
C PHE A 78 -5.40 -6.98 5.63
N ALA A 79 -6.40 -7.78 6.01
CA ALA A 79 -6.28 -8.65 7.16
C ALA A 79 -5.26 -9.76 6.82
N PRO A 80 -4.37 -10.13 7.76
CA PRO A 80 -3.50 -11.28 7.55
C PRO A 80 -4.36 -12.50 7.25
N GLN A 81 -4.23 -13.05 6.05
CA GLN A 81 -4.83 -14.35 5.76
C GLN A 81 -4.12 -15.36 6.67
N LYS A 82 -4.88 -16.01 7.55
CA LYS A 82 -4.39 -17.19 8.25
C LYS A 82 -3.86 -18.14 7.18
N LYS A 83 -2.56 -18.40 7.20
CA LYS A 83 -1.97 -19.53 6.49
C LYS A 83 -2.65 -20.78 7.06
N GLU A 84 -3.62 -21.34 6.34
CA GLU A 84 -3.91 -22.76 6.48
C GLU A 84 -2.65 -23.46 5.99
N SER A 85 -1.88 -23.98 6.95
CA SER A 85 -0.85 -24.97 6.71
C SER A 85 -1.51 -26.21 6.12
N SER A 86 -1.56 -26.28 4.80
CA SER A 86 -1.65 -27.58 4.13
C SER A 86 -0.30 -28.26 4.32
N ASP A 87 -0.14 -28.94 5.45
CA ASP A 87 0.85 -29.99 5.61
C ASP A 87 0.51 -31.10 4.60
N GLU A 88 0.91 -30.92 3.34
CA GLU A 88 1.08 -32.04 2.43
C GLU A 88 2.31 -32.82 2.90
N CYS A 89 2.10 -33.71 3.86
CA CYS A 89 2.98 -34.83 4.12
C CYS A 89 3.04 -35.68 2.85
N ILE A 90 3.97 -35.37 1.95
CA ILE A 90 4.32 -36.26 0.84
C ILE A 90 4.98 -37.48 1.46
N ALA A 91 4.17 -38.51 1.72
CA ALA A 91 4.64 -39.84 2.05
C ALA A 91 5.40 -40.40 0.84
N PHE A 92 6.72 -40.32 0.86
CA PHE A 92 7.58 -41.08 -0.04
C PHE A 92 7.56 -42.55 0.41
N GLU A 93 6.73 -43.37 -0.24
CA GLU A 93 6.87 -44.83 -0.16
C GLU A 93 8.10 -45.27 -0.99
N PRO A 94 9.06 -46.02 -0.42
CA PRO A 94 10.08 -46.68 -1.22
C PRO A 94 9.52 -47.97 -1.84
N ALA A 95 9.67 -48.10 -3.17
CA ALA A 95 9.25 -49.26 -3.94
C ALA A 95 10.01 -50.55 -3.52
N PRO A 96 9.34 -51.71 -3.40
CA PRO A 96 10.02 -52.97 -3.14
C PRO A 96 10.72 -53.51 -4.40
N SER A 97 11.92 -54.05 -4.23
CA SER A 97 12.70 -54.80 -5.22
C SER A 97 12.38 -56.29 -5.16
#